data_AF-Q7MJL0-F1
#
_entry.id   AF-Q7MJL0-F1
#
_cell.length_a   1.000
_cell.length_b   1.000
_cell.length_c   1.000
_cell.angle_alpha   90.00
_cell.angle_beta   90.00
_cell.angle_gamma   90.00
#
_symmetry.space_group_name_H-M   'P 1'
#
loop_
_entity.id
_entity.type
_entity.pdbx_description
1 polymer ?
#
loop_
_entity_poly.entity_id
_entity_poly.type
_entity_poly.pdbx_seq_one_letter_code
_entity_poly.pdbx_strand_id
1 'polypeptide(L)'
;MSNMDNQKIKQVKTKIMTELLNLNTTEAKCVLSHVSQAIQQIAPGKELYNKVKAGFIIKGTTLGAWCRRSGVKQQNVMSCLIGTWDGPKAKMLRAKVIQESGIVGGNDENS
;
A
#
# COMPACT_ATOMS: atom_id res chain seq x y z
N MET A 1 -45.22 19.77 -27.45
CA MET A 1 -44.96 20.49 -26.19
C MET A 1 -44.32 19.53 -25.18
N SER A 2 -43.07 19.10 -25.40
CA SER A 2 -42.44 18.01 -24.58
C SER A 2 -40.91 18.06 -24.45
N ASN A 3 -40.25 19.18 -24.75
CA ASN A 3 -38.77 19.29 -24.65
C ASN A 3 -38.29 19.92 -23.31
N MET A 4 -39.16 20.68 -22.63
CA MET A 4 -38.79 21.42 -21.42
C MET A 4 -38.67 20.51 -20.18
N ASP A 5 -39.55 19.52 -20.05
CA ASP A 5 -39.56 18.60 -18.89
C ASP A 5 -38.42 17.59 -18.94
N ASN A 6 -38.04 17.14 -20.14
CA ASN A 6 -36.91 16.23 -20.33
C ASN A 6 -35.57 16.91 -19.97
N GLN A 7 -35.43 18.21 -20.25
CA GLN A 7 -34.27 18.99 -19.84
C GLN A 7 -34.19 19.18 -18.31
N LYS A 8 -35.33 19.41 -17.64
CA LYS A 8 -35.37 19.49 -16.17
C LYS A 8 -35.02 18.15 -15.52
N ILE A 9 -35.57 17.04 -16.04
CA ILE A 9 -35.23 15.68 -15.57
C ILE A 9 -33.74 15.38 -15.80
N LYS A 10 -33.18 15.77 -16.96
CA LYS A 10 -31.75 15.63 -17.25
C LYS A 10 -30.89 16.42 -16.27
N GLN A 11 -31.23 17.67 -15.99
CA GLN A 11 -30.51 18.49 -15.01
C GLN A 11 -30.59 17.92 -13.59
N VAL A 12 -31.77 17.47 -13.15
CA VAL A 12 -31.96 16.85 -11.84
C VAL A 12 -31.16 15.54 -11.74
N LYS A 13 -31.19 14.71 -12.80
CA LYS A 13 -30.42 13.46 -12.87
C LYS A 13 -28.92 13.71 -12.81
N THR A 14 -28.42 14.72 -13.54
CA THR A 14 -27.01 15.12 -13.50
C THR A 14 -26.63 15.63 -12.12
N LYS A 15 -27.46 16.49 -11.50
CA LYS A 15 -27.19 17.05 -10.18
C LYS A 15 -27.15 15.96 -9.10
N ILE A 16 -28.12 15.05 -9.08
CA ILE A 16 -28.14 13.90 -8.17
C ILE A 16 -26.91 13.00 -8.40
N MET A 17 -26.52 12.74 -9.64
CA MET A 17 -25.33 11.92 -9.93
C MET A 17 -24.03 12.58 -9.45
N THR A 18 -23.91 13.90 -9.60
CA THR A 18 -22.78 14.68 -9.07
C THR A 18 -22.80 14.73 -7.54
N GLU A 19 -23.97 14.85 -6.91
CA GLU A 19 -24.12 14.82 -5.45
C GLU A 19 -23.74 13.45 -4.88
N LEU A 20 -24.17 12.34 -5.50
CA LEU A 20 -23.82 10.97 -5.10
C LEU A 20 -22.32 10.68 -5.28
N LEU A 21 -21.65 11.28 -6.27
CA LEU A 21 -20.19 11.20 -6.43
C LEU A 21 -19.44 12.03 -5.36
N ASN A 22 -19.99 13.18 -4.94
CA ASN A 22 -19.39 14.03 -3.92
C ASN A 22 -19.65 13.55 -2.48
N LEU A 23 -20.72 12.78 -2.24
CA LEU A 23 -20.99 12.13 -0.95
C LEU A 23 -20.00 10.98 -0.65
N ASN A 24 -19.30 10.46 -1.67
CA ASN A 24 -18.13 9.58 -1.49
C ASN A 24 -16.83 10.37 -1.24
N THR A 25 -16.97 11.31 -0.30
CA THR A 25 -16.00 11.76 0.69
C THR A 25 -14.68 12.34 0.17
N THR A 26 -14.55 13.67 0.33
CA THR A 26 -13.27 14.38 0.49
C THR A 26 -12.37 13.70 1.53
N GLU A 27 -12.98 13.07 2.55
CA GLU A 27 -12.29 12.23 3.52
C GLU A 27 -11.75 10.92 2.89
N ALA A 28 -12.43 10.35 1.89
CA ALA A 28 -12.00 9.15 1.19
C ALA A 28 -10.86 9.44 0.23
N LYS A 29 -10.76 10.63 -0.40
CA LYS A 29 -9.53 11.03 -1.12
C LYS A 29 -8.32 11.13 -0.19
N CYS A 30 -8.51 11.65 1.02
CA CYS A 30 -7.47 11.71 2.05
C CYS A 30 -7.10 10.30 2.56
N VAL A 31 -8.09 9.45 2.84
CA VAL A 31 -7.88 8.05 3.26
C VAL A 31 -7.28 7.22 2.11
N LEU A 32 -7.67 7.42 0.85
CA LEU A 32 -7.10 6.76 -0.32
C LEU A 32 -5.69 7.27 -0.63
N SER A 33 -5.36 8.52 -0.32
CA SER A 33 -3.99 9.04 -0.32
C SER A 33 -3.14 8.30 0.73
N HIS A 34 -3.64 8.16 1.97
CA HIS A 34 -2.94 7.43 3.03
C HIS A 34 -2.86 5.90 2.77
N VAL A 35 -3.88 5.30 2.16
CA VAL A 35 -3.91 3.88 1.80
C VAL A 35 -3.06 3.60 0.54
N SER A 36 -2.92 4.56 -0.38
CA SER A 36 -1.97 4.47 -1.51
C SER A 36 -0.52 4.68 -1.09
N GLN A 37 -0.26 5.54 -0.11
CA GLN A 37 1.09 5.70 0.48
C GLN A 37 1.55 4.46 1.25
N ALA A 38 0.63 3.59 1.70
CA ALA A 38 0.96 2.26 2.22
C ALA A 38 1.43 1.27 1.14
N ILE A 39 1.33 1.62 -0.15
CA ILE A 39 1.88 0.88 -1.29
C ILE A 39 3.08 1.65 -1.86
N GLN A 40 3.97 2.13 -0.99
CA GLN A 40 5.34 2.41 -1.37
C GLN A 40 5.93 1.10 -1.91
N GLN A 41 5.94 0.95 -3.24
CA GLN A 41 6.56 -0.15 -3.94
C GLN A 41 8.08 -0.01 -3.79
N ILE A 42 8.61 -0.29 -2.60
CA ILE A 42 10.05 -0.49 -2.45
C ILE A 42 10.37 -1.69 -3.34
N ALA A 43 11.18 -1.43 -4.37
CA ALA A 43 11.50 -2.43 -5.38
C ALA A 43 12.04 -3.69 -4.68
N PRO A 44 11.49 -4.88 -4.98
CA PRO A 44 12.04 -6.09 -4.44
C PRO A 44 13.50 -6.24 -4.89
N GLY A 45 14.36 -6.64 -3.96
CA GLY A 45 15.78 -6.80 -4.24
C GLY A 45 16.60 -7.13 -2.99
N LYS A 46 17.87 -7.45 -3.22
CA LYS A 46 18.84 -7.74 -2.14
C LYS A 46 19.04 -6.53 -1.23
N GLU A 47 18.95 -5.33 -1.78
CA GLU A 47 19.05 -4.08 -1.03
C GLU A 47 17.89 -3.92 -0.04
N LEU A 48 16.65 -4.12 -0.50
CA LEU A 48 15.47 -4.12 0.37
C LEU A 48 15.62 -5.14 1.51
N TYR A 49 16.09 -6.35 1.20
CA TYR A 49 16.35 -7.37 2.22
C TYR A 49 17.36 -6.91 3.28
N ASN A 50 18.45 -6.24 2.86
CA ASN A 50 19.46 -5.72 3.76
C ASN A 50 18.92 -4.56 4.61
N LYS A 51 18.19 -3.62 4.01
CA LYS A 51 17.52 -2.51 4.71
C LYS A 51 16.56 -3.04 5.79
N VAL A 52 15.72 -4.01 5.46
CA VAL A 52 14.82 -4.67 6.42
C VAL A 52 15.59 -5.32 7.56
N LYS A 53 16.66 -6.06 7.27
CA LYS A 53 17.50 -6.66 8.33
C LYS A 53 18.10 -5.60 9.25
N ALA A 54 18.64 -4.52 8.67
CA ALA A 54 19.19 -3.42 9.45
C ALA A 54 18.12 -2.77 10.35
N GLY A 55 16.91 -2.53 9.83
CA GLY A 55 15.79 -1.99 10.60
C GLY A 55 15.44 -2.84 11.83
N PHE A 56 15.39 -4.17 11.67
CA PHE A 56 15.19 -5.05 12.82
C PHE A 56 16.34 -4.99 13.84
N ILE A 57 17.60 -4.93 13.38
CA ILE A 57 18.78 -4.82 14.25
C ILE A 57 18.74 -3.52 15.04
N ILE A 58 18.43 -2.39 14.41
CA ILE A 58 18.29 -1.09 15.06
C ILE A 58 17.23 -1.13 16.17
N LYS A 59 16.14 -1.88 15.96
CA LYS A 59 15.10 -2.11 16.97
C LYS A 59 15.50 -3.08 18.08
N GLY A 60 16.73 -3.60 18.09
CA GLY A 60 17.19 -4.60 19.06
C GLY A 60 16.57 -5.98 18.85
N THR A 61 16.08 -6.28 17.65
CA THR A 61 15.55 -7.61 17.29
C THR A 61 16.19 -8.12 16.01
N THR A 62 15.82 -9.31 15.57
CA THR A 62 16.33 -9.88 14.31
C THR A 62 15.17 -10.28 13.42
N LEU A 63 15.40 -10.27 12.11
CA LEU A 63 14.42 -10.77 11.14
C LEU A 63 13.98 -12.20 11.47
N GLY A 64 14.91 -13.05 11.91
CA GLY A 64 14.63 -14.42 12.33
C GLY A 64 13.76 -14.49 13.59
N ALA A 65 14.04 -13.65 14.59
CA ALA A 65 13.20 -13.56 15.79
C ALA A 65 11.79 -13.07 15.46
N TRP A 66 11.67 -12.08 14.56
CA TRP A 66 10.37 -11.63 14.06
C TRP A 66 9.63 -12.75 13.34
N CYS A 67 10.30 -13.49 12.44
CA CYS A 67 9.72 -14.64 11.71
C CYS A 67 9.16 -15.71 12.67
N ARG A 68 9.90 -16.03 13.74
CA ARG A 68 9.47 -16.99 14.77
C ARG A 68 8.22 -16.51 15.51
N ARG A 69 8.19 -15.23 15.91
CA ARG A 69 7.03 -14.63 16.59
C ARG A 69 5.81 -14.51 15.68
N SER A 70 6.01 -14.21 14.40
CA SER A 70 4.93 -14.02 13.43
C SER A 70 4.44 -15.32 12.80
N GLY A 71 5.09 -16.45 13.05
CA GLY A 71 4.79 -17.75 12.44
C GLY A 71 5.10 -17.82 10.94
N VAL A 72 5.90 -16.89 10.41
CA VAL A 72 6.22 -16.84 8.98
C VAL A 72 7.56 -17.51 8.73
N LYS A 73 7.63 -18.39 7.72
CA LYS A 73 8.89 -19.01 7.29
C LYS A 73 9.84 -17.96 6.74
N GLN A 74 11.08 -17.96 7.24
CA GLN A 74 12.12 -17.02 6.81
C GLN A 74 12.38 -17.07 5.30
N GLN A 75 12.29 -18.25 4.69
CA GLN A 75 12.43 -18.42 3.23
C GLN A 75 11.35 -17.63 2.45
N ASN A 76 10.11 -17.63 2.92
CA ASN A 76 9.03 -16.89 2.27
C ASN A 76 9.24 -15.38 2.36
N VAL A 77 9.77 -14.93 3.50
CA VAL A 77 10.13 -13.52 3.72
C VAL A 77 11.29 -13.11 2.80
N MET A 78 12.29 -13.97 2.68
CA MET A 78 13.41 -13.73 1.77
C MET A 78 12.94 -13.68 0.31
N SER A 79 12.14 -14.65 -0.14
CA SER A 79 11.59 -14.69 -1.51
C SER A 79 10.69 -13.49 -1.82
N CYS A 80 9.90 -13.02 -0.84
CA CYS A 80 9.07 -11.83 -1.06
C CYS A 80 9.89 -10.53 -1.07
N LEU A 81 10.94 -10.41 -0.25
CA LEU A 81 11.79 -9.21 -0.22
C LEU A 81 12.72 -9.12 -1.43
N ILE A 82 13.25 -10.25 -1.90
CA ILE A 82 14.14 -10.30 -3.07
C ILE A 82 13.35 -10.22 -4.38
N GLY A 83 12.08 -10.63 -4.40
CA GLY A 83 11.22 -10.57 -5.58
C GLY A 83 11.07 -11.88 -6.33
N THR A 84 11.71 -12.95 -5.88
CA THR A 84 11.51 -14.31 -6.41
C THR A 84 10.05 -14.75 -6.30
N TRP A 85 9.32 -14.23 -5.32
CA TRP A 85 7.88 -14.41 -5.18
C TRP A 85 7.18 -13.06 -5.06
N ASP A 86 6.38 -12.67 -6.06
CA ASP A 86 5.70 -11.37 -6.13
C ASP A 86 4.16 -11.47 -6.29
N GLY A 87 3.56 -12.57 -5.84
CA GLY A 87 2.10 -12.72 -5.83
C GLY A 87 1.40 -11.76 -4.84
N PRO A 88 0.06 -11.65 -4.87
CA PRO A 88 -0.70 -10.76 -3.97
C PRO A 88 -0.36 -10.98 -2.49
N LYS A 89 -0.24 -12.24 -2.06
CA LYS A 89 0.17 -12.63 -0.70
C LYS A 89 1.61 -12.22 -0.38
N ALA A 90 2.51 -12.29 -1.35
CA ALA A 90 3.90 -11.89 -1.18
C ALA A 90 4.01 -10.37 -1.00
N LYS A 91 3.23 -9.59 -1.76
CA LYS A 91 3.14 -8.12 -1.61
C LYS A 91 2.61 -7.72 -0.24
N MET A 92 1.56 -8.39 0.24
CA MET A 92 1.05 -8.18 1.60
C MET A 92 2.09 -8.51 2.66
N LEU A 93 2.81 -9.62 2.50
CA LEU A 93 3.87 -10.01 3.44
C LEU A 93 5.02 -9.01 3.41
N ARG A 94 5.44 -8.57 2.22
CA ARG A 94 6.49 -7.55 2.04
C ARG A 94 6.10 -6.26 2.75
N ALA A 95 4.89 -5.75 2.53
CA ALA A 95 4.38 -4.54 3.18
C ALA A 95 4.42 -4.68 4.72
N LYS A 96 3.93 -5.81 5.25
CA LYS A 96 3.96 -6.09 6.69
C LYS A 96 5.38 -6.10 7.25
N VAL A 97 6.32 -6.76 6.57
CA VAL A 97 7.72 -6.84 7.01
C VAL A 97 8.39 -5.47 6.99
N ILE A 98 8.18 -4.68 5.94
CA ILE A 98 8.71 -3.32 5.81
C ILE A 98 8.22 -2.45 6.97
N GLN A 99 6.91 -2.44 7.21
CA GLN A 99 6.28 -1.70 8.30
C GLN A 99 6.87 -2.10 9.66
N GLU A 100 7.00 -3.40 9.92
CA GLU A 100 7.53 -3.92 11.18
C GLU A 100 9.03 -3.66 11.36
N SER A 101 9.78 -3.60 10.26
CA SER A 101 11.21 -3.27 10.29
C SER A 101 11.47 -1.78 10.57
N GLY A 102 10.47 -0.92 10.38
CA GLY A 102 10.59 0.52 10.60
C GLY A 102 11.38 1.26 9.52
N ILE A 103 11.65 0.63 8.38
CA ILE A 103 12.24 1.32 7.23
C ILE A 103 11.15 2.09 6.49
N VAL A 104 11.33 3.40 6.36
CA VAL A 104 10.63 4.20 5.35
C VAL A 104 11.39 4.02 4.04
N GLY A 105 10.68 3.85 2.92
CA GLY A 105 11.27 3.68 1.60
C GLY A 105 12.13 4.89 1.23
N GLY A 106 13.41 4.85 1.60
CA GLY A 106 14.42 5.76 1.10
C GLY A 106 14.69 5.37 -0.35
N ASN A 107 14.10 6.12 -1.27
CA ASN A 107 14.63 6.27 -2.62
C ASN A 107 16.03 6.87 -2.47
N ASP A 108 17.06 6.04 -2.51
CA ASP A 108 18.42 6.52 -2.69
C ASP A 108 18.58 6.85 -4.19
N GLU A 109 18.05 8.01 -4.57
CA GLU A 109 18.26 8.63 -5.89
C GLU A 109 19.69 9.19 -5.98
N ASN A 110 20.73 8.37 -5.78
CA ASN A 110 22.09 8.75 -6.20
C ASN A 110 23.11 7.58 -6.18
N SER A 111 23.37 6.97 -7.34
CA SER A 111 24.72 6.66 -7.90
C SER A 111 24.63 5.63 -9.03
#